data_AF-A0AAC9YQQ1-F1
#
_entry.id   AF-A0AAC9YQQ1-F1
#
_cell.length_a   1.000
_cell.length_b   1.000
_cell.length_c   1.000
_cell.angle_alpha   90.00
_cell.angle_beta   90.00
_cell.angle_gamma   90.00
#
_symmetry.space_group_name_H-M   'P 1'
#
loop_
_entity.id
_entity.type
_entity.pdbx_description
1 polymer ?
#
loop_
_entity_poly.entity_id
_entity_poly.type
_entity_poly.pdbx_seq_one_letter_code
_entity_poly.pdbx_strand_id
1 'polypeptide(L)'
;MDADLALRKSLGLTPSDSFERYSESEIIDLVIKFAIWPLEDSFRHAPWLARYAVRRQRHRIDERAPGEKRDLWGMPDESGYFADDNSLLKSTFMNLPILGKNNPYGNSRISSGLVCCHIWPKTTSDPLLFSFLPNLVWIPKSLSRFTDVFGDKATHKVHFVLQTLSHSRYRELEVLTGEGQVGDAWRQLTNPSIDIDREFQFNEMISEPSLSKRVRTRHDRLITFLTSALEDGPGLQRRFSKRYHLGWGPGIDKTIPSINELVSRSKILELKRIIEETSPRL
;
A
#
# COMPACT_ATOMS: atom_id res chain seq x y z
N MET A 1 -7.61 19.14 -2.77
CA MET A 1 -8.84 18.86 -3.55
C MET A 1 -9.33 17.46 -3.22
N ASP A 2 -10.64 17.24 -3.25
CA ASP A 2 -11.23 15.89 -3.12
C ASP A 2 -11.38 15.21 -4.49
N ALA A 3 -10.87 13.99 -4.63
CA ALA A 3 -10.88 13.26 -5.90
C ALA A 3 -12.27 12.74 -6.31
N ASP A 4 -13.11 12.36 -5.35
CA ASP A 4 -14.47 11.87 -5.64
C ASP A 4 -15.37 13.02 -6.09
N LEU A 5 -15.18 14.19 -5.48
CA LEU A 5 -15.84 15.42 -5.93
C LEU A 5 -15.41 15.83 -7.35
N ALA A 6 -14.12 15.67 -7.70
CA ALA A 6 -13.62 15.94 -9.05
C ALA A 6 -14.25 14.99 -10.09
N LEU A 7 -14.32 13.69 -9.78
CA LEU A 7 -15.03 12.70 -10.58
C LEU A 7 -16.50 13.08 -10.78
N ARG A 8 -17.24 13.30 -9.69
CA ARG A 8 -18.67 13.65 -9.74
C ARG A 8 -18.92 14.91 -10.56
N LYS A 9 -18.12 15.96 -10.35
CA LYS A 9 -18.21 17.21 -11.12
C LYS A 9 -17.98 16.98 -12.62
N SER A 10 -17.04 16.11 -13.00
CA SER A 10 -16.78 15.79 -14.42
C SER A 10 -17.95 15.09 -15.13
N LEU A 11 -18.86 14.49 -14.36
CA LEU A 11 -20.04 13.75 -14.82
C LEU A 11 -21.35 14.53 -14.61
N GLY A 12 -21.29 15.77 -14.12
CA GLY A 12 -22.48 16.56 -13.74
C GLY A 12 -23.27 15.98 -12.55
N LEU A 13 -22.63 15.14 -11.72
CA LEU A 13 -23.28 14.43 -10.62
C LEU A 13 -23.32 15.23 -9.31
N THR A 14 -24.41 15.02 -8.59
CA THR A 14 -24.57 15.38 -7.17
C THR A 14 -23.92 14.32 -6.26
N PRO A 15 -23.76 14.58 -4.94
CA PRO A 15 -23.30 13.57 -3.99
C PRO A 15 -24.24 12.36 -3.83
N SER A 16 -25.53 12.52 -4.10
CA SER A 16 -26.57 11.48 -3.98
C SER A 16 -26.65 10.53 -5.17
N ASP A 17 -26.07 10.89 -6.32
CA ASP A 17 -26.16 10.04 -7.52
C ASP A 17 -25.39 8.73 -7.38
N SER A 18 -26.03 7.64 -7.82
CA SER A 18 -25.45 6.30 -7.90
C SER A 18 -24.69 6.09 -9.21
N PHE A 19 -23.60 5.33 -9.13
CA PHE A 19 -22.81 4.88 -10.28
C PHE A 19 -23.38 3.60 -10.93
N GLU A 20 -24.41 2.98 -10.35
CA GLU A 20 -25.05 1.74 -10.88
C GLU A 20 -25.80 1.96 -12.18
N ARG A 21 -26.07 3.21 -12.57
CA ARG A 21 -26.70 3.57 -13.84
C ARG A 21 -25.75 3.52 -15.05
N TYR A 22 -24.44 3.44 -14.82
CA TYR A 22 -23.43 3.39 -15.86
C TYR A 22 -23.16 1.94 -16.26
N SER A 23 -22.97 1.70 -17.56
CA SER A 23 -22.55 0.40 -18.08
C SER A 23 -21.14 0.03 -17.59
N GLU A 24 -20.82 -1.28 -17.58
CA GLU A 24 -19.46 -1.76 -17.28
C GLU A 24 -18.39 -1.06 -18.13
N SER A 25 -18.70 -0.79 -19.40
CA SER A 25 -17.85 -0.05 -20.34
C SER A 25 -17.51 1.36 -19.84
N GLU A 26 -18.51 2.12 -19.42
CA GLU A 26 -18.33 3.49 -18.92
C GLU A 26 -17.61 3.49 -17.56
N ILE A 27 -17.87 2.51 -16.69
CA ILE A 27 -17.13 2.34 -15.43
C ILE A 27 -15.65 2.05 -15.71
N ILE A 28 -15.32 1.25 -16.72
CA ILE A 28 -13.94 1.02 -17.16
C ILE A 28 -13.30 2.33 -17.60
N ASP A 29 -13.95 3.13 -18.45
CA ASP A 29 -13.43 4.42 -18.92
C ASP A 29 -13.16 5.39 -17.78
N LEU A 30 -14.07 5.45 -16.81
CA LEU A 30 -13.92 6.28 -15.63
C LEU A 30 -12.77 5.81 -14.73
N VAL A 31 -12.60 4.49 -14.56
CA VAL A 31 -11.46 3.95 -13.81
C VAL A 31 -10.14 4.24 -14.53
N ILE A 32 -10.02 3.98 -15.83
CA ILE A 32 -8.82 4.29 -16.62
C ILE A 32 -8.48 5.79 -16.50
N LYS A 33 -9.47 6.67 -16.71
CA LYS A 33 -9.29 8.12 -16.71
C LYS A 33 -8.93 8.70 -15.34
N PHE A 34 -9.44 8.14 -14.25
CA PHE A 34 -9.26 8.69 -12.89
C PHE A 34 -8.28 7.91 -12.00
N ALA A 35 -7.84 6.71 -12.39
CA ALA A 35 -6.80 5.97 -11.69
C ALA A 35 -5.49 6.76 -11.66
N ILE A 36 -4.85 6.77 -10.49
CA ILE A 36 -3.55 7.39 -10.27
C ILE A 36 -2.56 6.34 -9.82
N TRP A 37 -1.42 6.31 -10.50
CA TRP A 37 -0.40 5.28 -10.37
C TRP A 37 0.87 5.84 -9.71
N PRO A 38 1.65 5.01 -9.00
CA PRO A 38 3.04 5.33 -8.66
C PRO A 38 3.85 5.66 -9.93
N LEU A 39 4.81 6.58 -9.83
CA LEU A 39 5.75 6.85 -10.92
C LEU A 39 6.60 5.60 -11.24
N GLU A 40 7.07 5.43 -12.46
CA GLU A 40 7.95 4.31 -12.83
C GLU A 40 9.26 4.35 -12.04
N ASP A 41 9.88 5.52 -11.89
CA ASP A 41 11.07 5.72 -11.04
C ASP A 41 10.81 5.30 -9.58
N SER A 42 9.59 5.48 -9.08
CA SER A 42 9.22 5.03 -7.73
C SER A 42 9.23 3.51 -7.61
N PHE A 43 8.79 2.79 -8.64
CA PHE A 43 8.94 1.34 -8.70
C PHE A 43 10.41 0.93 -8.79
N ARG A 44 11.20 1.57 -9.65
CA ARG A 44 12.64 1.25 -9.82
C ARG A 44 13.44 1.39 -8.53
N HIS A 45 13.19 2.43 -7.74
CA HIS A 45 13.93 2.71 -6.49
C HIS A 45 13.33 2.04 -5.25
N ALA A 46 12.01 1.86 -5.20
CA ALA A 46 11.29 1.35 -4.02
C ALA A 46 10.11 0.43 -4.43
N PRO A 47 10.35 -0.80 -4.94
CA PRO A 47 9.28 -1.68 -5.41
C PRO A 47 8.25 -2.05 -4.33
N TRP A 48 8.60 -1.92 -3.04
CA TRP A 48 7.71 -2.08 -1.90
C TRP A 48 7.70 -0.85 -0.99
N LEU A 49 6.53 -0.51 -0.45
CA LEU A 49 6.38 0.57 0.54
C LEU A 49 6.55 0.14 2.00
N ALA A 50 6.27 -1.14 2.30
CA ALA A 50 6.18 -1.70 3.64
C ALA A 50 6.19 -3.24 3.62
N ARG A 51 7.24 -3.86 3.06
CA ARG A 51 7.36 -5.34 2.92
C ARG A 51 7.35 -6.11 4.25
N TYR A 52 7.56 -5.39 5.35
CA TYR A 52 7.48 -5.90 6.72
C TYR A 52 6.04 -5.95 7.29
N ALA A 53 5.03 -5.55 6.51
CA ALA A 53 3.65 -5.46 6.94
C ALA A 53 2.73 -6.35 6.10
N VAL A 54 1.59 -6.71 6.69
CA VAL A 54 0.49 -7.43 6.04
C VAL A 54 -0.84 -6.79 6.41
N ARG A 55 -1.84 -6.92 5.53
CA ARG A 55 -3.19 -6.45 5.83
C ARG A 55 -3.89 -7.40 6.79
N ARG A 56 -4.31 -6.88 7.93
CA ARG A 56 -5.31 -7.54 8.78
C ARG A 56 -6.51 -6.62 8.93
N GLN A 57 -7.72 -7.18 8.83
CA GLN A 57 -8.94 -6.42 9.13
C GLN A 57 -8.84 -5.91 10.57
N ARG A 58 -9.31 -4.69 10.84
CA ARG A 58 -9.01 -3.98 12.09
C ARG A 58 -9.55 -4.71 13.33
N HIS A 59 -8.72 -5.57 13.91
CA HIS A 59 -8.92 -6.15 15.22
C HIS A 59 -8.82 -5.04 16.28
N ARG A 60 -9.98 -4.43 16.59
CA ARG A 60 -10.18 -3.59 17.78
C ARG A 60 -10.20 -4.41 19.07
N ILE A 61 -9.87 -5.70 19.01
CA ILE A 61 -9.78 -6.66 20.11
C ILE A 61 -8.78 -7.74 19.67
N ASP A 62 -7.70 -7.91 20.44
CA ASP A 62 -6.78 -9.06 20.38
C ASP A 62 -6.53 -9.44 21.84
N GLU A 63 -6.63 -10.73 22.17
CA GLU A 63 -6.55 -11.22 23.55
C GLU A 63 -5.13 -11.10 24.13
N ARG A 64 -4.11 -10.97 23.26
CA ARG A 64 -2.71 -10.77 23.64
C ARG A 64 -2.40 -9.34 24.09
N ALA A 65 -3.37 -8.43 24.01
CA ALA A 65 -3.20 -7.02 24.32
C ALA A 65 -3.97 -6.59 25.58
N PRO A 66 -3.29 -6.17 26.66
CA PRO A 66 -3.95 -5.67 27.86
C PRO A 66 -4.54 -4.26 27.70
N GLY A 67 -5.59 -4.00 28.47
CA GLY A 67 -6.22 -2.68 28.65
C GLY A 67 -7.41 -2.38 27.73
N GLU A 68 -8.17 -1.35 28.10
CA GLU A 68 -9.42 -0.97 27.42
C GLU A 68 -9.20 -0.26 26.07
N LYS A 69 -8.03 0.38 25.88
CA LYS A 69 -7.69 1.12 24.65
C LYS A 69 -7.01 0.23 23.62
N ARG A 70 -7.87 -0.59 22.99
CA ARG A 70 -7.61 -1.68 22.04
C ARG A 70 -7.40 -1.22 20.58
N ASP A 71 -6.24 -0.64 20.29
CA ASP A 71 -5.83 -0.32 18.91
C ASP A 71 -4.37 -0.75 18.72
N LEU A 72 -4.16 -1.86 17.99
CA LEU A 72 -2.89 -2.60 17.91
C LEU A 72 -2.21 -2.48 16.55
N TRP A 73 -2.37 -1.31 15.95
CA TRP A 73 -1.72 -0.98 14.69
C TRP A 73 -0.20 -1.00 14.86
N GLY A 74 0.47 -1.81 14.05
CA GLY A 74 1.90 -2.03 14.17
C GLY A 74 2.31 -3.05 15.25
N MET A 75 1.40 -3.88 15.76
CA MET A 75 1.78 -5.12 16.44
C MET A 75 2.11 -6.20 15.39
N PRO A 76 3.17 -7.00 15.56
CA PRO A 76 3.48 -8.12 14.69
C PRO A 76 2.56 -9.31 14.94
N ASP A 77 2.42 -10.16 13.94
CA ASP A 77 1.86 -11.50 14.10
C ASP A 77 2.92 -12.54 14.46
N GLU A 78 2.51 -13.80 14.56
CA GLU A 78 3.38 -14.95 14.92
C GLU A 78 4.50 -15.20 13.89
N SER A 79 4.33 -14.73 12.65
CA SER A 79 5.36 -14.73 11.61
C SER A 79 6.27 -13.49 11.65
N GLY A 80 5.99 -12.54 12.56
CA GLY A 80 6.73 -11.29 12.72
C GLY A 80 6.20 -10.13 11.87
N TYR A 81 5.20 -10.33 11.01
CA TYR A 81 4.73 -9.27 10.10
C TYR A 81 3.77 -8.32 10.79
N PHE A 82 3.98 -7.02 10.58
CA PHE A 82 3.25 -5.96 11.25
C PHE A 82 1.84 -5.76 10.66
N ALA A 83 0.80 -5.69 11.49
CA ALA A 83 -0.59 -5.53 11.05
C ALA A 83 -0.96 -4.07 10.68
N ASP A 84 -1.32 -3.84 9.41
CA ASP A 84 -1.79 -2.55 8.85
C ASP A 84 -3.17 -2.71 8.17
N ASP A 85 -4.02 -1.68 8.14
CA ASP A 85 -5.15 -1.57 7.19
C ASP A 85 -4.89 -0.39 6.23
N ASN A 86 -3.85 -0.59 5.42
CA ASN A 86 -3.34 0.32 4.39
C ASN A 86 -2.93 1.72 4.90
N SER A 87 -2.67 1.95 6.20
CA SER A 87 -2.30 3.30 6.69
C SER A 87 -0.91 3.72 6.20
N LEU A 88 0.03 2.78 6.12
CA LEU A 88 1.37 2.99 5.56
C LEU A 88 1.32 3.32 4.06
N LEU A 89 0.35 2.75 3.35
CA LEU A 89 0.15 2.95 1.91
C LEU A 89 -0.58 4.28 1.66
N LYS A 90 -1.77 4.47 2.24
CA LYS A 90 -2.66 5.64 2.08
C LYS A 90 -1.92 6.96 2.26
N SER A 91 -1.15 7.09 3.34
CA SER A 91 -0.43 8.33 3.70
C SER A 91 0.76 8.68 2.79
N THR A 92 1.27 7.71 2.03
CA THR A 92 2.51 7.88 1.27
C THR A 92 2.37 8.85 0.10
N PHE A 93 1.19 8.93 -0.54
CA PHE A 93 0.99 9.72 -1.77
C PHE A 93 -0.03 10.88 -1.65
N MET A 94 -0.55 11.17 -0.46
CA MET A 94 -1.45 12.31 -0.27
C MET A 94 -0.71 13.64 -0.46
N ASN A 95 -1.40 14.64 -1.02
CA ASN A 95 -0.92 15.99 -1.30
C ASN A 95 0.29 16.09 -2.26
N LEU A 96 0.58 15.03 -3.03
CA LEU A 96 1.55 15.09 -4.11
C LEU A 96 0.96 15.73 -5.38
N PRO A 97 1.79 16.32 -6.26
CA PRO A 97 1.37 16.68 -7.62
C PRO A 97 1.07 15.44 -8.46
N ILE A 98 0.24 15.61 -9.48
CA ILE A 98 -0.15 14.56 -10.43
C ILE A 98 0.31 14.96 -11.82
N LEU A 99 1.01 14.06 -12.51
CA LEU A 99 1.33 14.15 -13.94
C LEU A 99 0.23 13.47 -14.76
N GLY A 100 0.18 13.83 -16.04
CA GLY A 100 -0.75 13.32 -17.03
C GLY A 100 -1.25 14.46 -17.91
N LYS A 101 -1.01 14.35 -19.23
CA LYS A 101 -1.29 15.40 -20.22
C LYS A 101 -2.74 15.89 -20.19
N ASN A 102 -3.68 14.96 -19.99
CA ASN A 102 -5.12 15.22 -19.88
C ASN A 102 -5.69 14.82 -18.50
N ASN A 103 -4.89 14.91 -17.42
CA ASN A 103 -5.33 14.41 -16.12
C ASN A 103 -6.60 15.14 -15.62
N PRO A 104 -7.61 14.43 -15.09
CA PRO A 104 -8.91 15.04 -14.74
C PRO A 104 -8.86 15.88 -13.45
N TYR A 105 -7.70 15.96 -12.81
CA TYR A 105 -7.46 16.68 -11.55
C TYR A 105 -6.82 18.06 -11.77
N GLY A 106 -6.34 18.34 -12.98
CA GLY A 106 -5.60 19.55 -13.33
C GLY A 106 -4.34 19.73 -12.49
N ASN A 107 -4.04 20.97 -12.12
CA ASN A 107 -2.86 21.29 -11.29
C ASN A 107 -3.11 21.14 -9.78
N SER A 108 -4.22 20.51 -9.38
CA SER A 108 -4.64 20.43 -7.97
C SER A 108 -3.99 19.26 -7.23
N ARG A 109 -3.45 19.53 -6.03
CA ARG A 109 -3.02 18.46 -5.10
C ARG A 109 -4.23 17.78 -4.48
N ILE A 110 -4.24 16.45 -4.47
CA ILE A 110 -5.33 15.68 -3.88
C ILE A 110 -5.10 15.47 -2.37
N SER A 111 -6.11 15.86 -1.58
CA SER A 111 -6.09 15.87 -0.12
C SER A 111 -7.07 14.85 0.49
N SER A 112 -8.05 14.38 -0.29
CA SER A 112 -9.10 13.44 0.14
C SER A 112 -9.77 12.77 -1.08
N GLY A 113 -10.70 11.84 -0.84
CA GLY A 113 -11.54 11.23 -1.89
C GLY A 113 -10.93 10.03 -2.62
N LEU A 114 -9.65 9.72 -2.42
CA LEU A 114 -9.00 8.53 -2.99
C LEU A 114 -9.02 7.34 -2.03
N VAL A 115 -9.05 6.14 -2.61
CA VAL A 115 -8.82 4.86 -1.95
C VAL A 115 -7.60 4.20 -2.59
N CYS A 116 -6.65 3.77 -1.76
CA CYS A 116 -5.54 2.91 -2.17
C CYS A 116 -6.07 1.48 -2.26
N CYS A 117 -6.17 0.96 -3.49
CA CYS A 117 -6.78 -0.30 -3.84
C CYS A 117 -5.72 -1.34 -4.22
N HIS A 118 -5.98 -2.61 -3.92
CA HIS A 118 -5.16 -3.75 -4.33
C HIS A 118 -5.78 -4.39 -5.57
N ILE A 119 -5.10 -4.33 -6.71
CA ILE A 119 -5.74 -4.68 -8.00
C ILE A 119 -5.81 -6.20 -8.22
N TRP A 120 -4.88 -6.97 -7.65
CA TRP A 120 -4.98 -8.43 -7.57
C TRP A 120 -5.66 -8.86 -6.26
N PRO A 121 -6.72 -9.69 -6.32
CA PRO A 121 -7.45 -10.14 -5.13
C PRO A 121 -6.61 -11.08 -4.26
N LYS A 122 -6.95 -11.17 -2.97
CA LYS A 122 -6.31 -12.07 -1.96
C LYS A 122 -4.81 -11.85 -1.72
N THR A 123 -4.21 -10.81 -2.30
CA THR A 123 -2.78 -10.44 -2.14
C THR A 123 -2.46 -9.75 -0.83
N THR A 124 -3.46 -9.26 -0.08
CA THR A 124 -3.22 -8.32 1.02
C THR A 124 -2.64 -8.97 2.27
N SER A 125 -2.80 -10.27 2.44
CA SER A 125 -2.19 -11.06 3.53
C SER A 125 -0.78 -11.57 3.20
N ASP A 126 -0.33 -11.45 1.95
CA ASP A 126 1.03 -11.83 1.54
C ASP A 126 1.97 -10.62 1.69
N PRO A 127 3.03 -10.68 2.50
CA PRO A 127 3.98 -9.57 2.69
C PRO A 127 4.75 -9.21 1.41
N LEU A 128 4.89 -10.15 0.47
CA LEU A 128 5.50 -9.91 -0.83
C LEU A 128 4.61 -9.06 -1.75
N LEU A 129 3.28 -9.16 -1.61
CA LEU A 129 2.33 -8.53 -2.53
C LEU A 129 1.56 -7.35 -1.89
N PHE A 130 1.43 -7.31 -0.56
CA PHE A 130 0.66 -6.31 0.19
C PHE A 130 1.08 -4.88 -0.11
N SER A 131 2.38 -4.60 -0.17
CA SER A 131 2.89 -3.25 -0.42
C SER A 131 3.64 -3.10 -1.74
N PHE A 132 3.53 -4.09 -2.63
CA PHE A 132 4.21 -4.14 -3.92
C PHE A 132 3.59 -3.09 -4.86
N LEU A 133 4.38 -2.10 -5.30
CA LEU A 133 3.84 -0.94 -6.01
C LEU A 133 2.98 -1.27 -7.25
N PRO A 134 3.31 -2.26 -8.10
CA PRO A 134 2.45 -2.65 -9.22
C PRO A 134 1.05 -3.13 -8.78
N ASN A 135 0.91 -3.69 -7.59
CA ASN A 135 -0.38 -4.12 -7.04
C ASN A 135 -1.23 -2.95 -6.50
N LEU A 136 -0.70 -1.72 -6.46
CA LEU A 136 -1.33 -0.57 -5.82
C LEU A 136 -1.75 0.51 -6.83
N VAL A 137 -3.00 0.95 -6.71
CA VAL A 137 -3.55 2.07 -7.47
C VAL A 137 -4.40 2.96 -6.57
N TRP A 138 -4.45 4.26 -6.85
CA TRP A 138 -5.30 5.22 -6.15
C TRP A 138 -6.47 5.63 -7.04
N ILE A 139 -7.68 5.33 -6.59
CA ILE A 139 -8.93 5.49 -7.36
C ILE A 139 -9.95 6.29 -6.54
N PRO A 140 -10.79 7.14 -7.15
CA PRO A 140 -11.89 7.81 -6.44
C PRO A 140 -12.79 6.84 -5.69
N LYS A 141 -13.18 7.21 -4.47
CA LYS A 141 -13.95 6.37 -3.54
C LYS A 141 -15.23 5.77 -4.14
N SER A 142 -15.93 6.49 -5.02
CA SER A 142 -17.14 5.98 -5.67
C SER A 142 -16.87 4.84 -6.65
N LEU A 143 -15.67 4.80 -7.25
CA LEU A 143 -15.24 3.77 -8.20
C LEU A 143 -14.50 2.59 -7.54
N SER A 144 -13.90 2.76 -6.35
CA SER A 144 -13.15 1.67 -5.69
C SER A 144 -14.03 0.44 -5.36
N ARG A 145 -15.36 0.59 -5.31
CA ARG A 145 -16.30 -0.54 -5.19
C ARG A 145 -16.18 -1.57 -6.33
N PHE A 146 -15.70 -1.14 -7.50
CA PHE A 146 -15.51 -2.00 -8.68
C PHE A 146 -14.10 -2.63 -8.73
N THR A 147 -13.24 -2.33 -7.74
CA THR A 147 -11.89 -2.86 -7.56
C THR A 147 -11.71 -3.65 -6.27
N ASP A 148 -12.75 -3.73 -5.44
CA ASP A 148 -12.73 -4.40 -4.13
C ASP A 148 -13.69 -5.61 -4.17
N VAL A 149 -13.19 -6.79 -4.53
CA VAL A 149 -13.96 -8.05 -4.41
C VAL A 149 -13.83 -8.58 -2.97
N PHE A 150 -14.94 -8.49 -2.23
CA PHE A 150 -15.13 -9.19 -0.96
C PHE A 150 -16.18 -10.31 -1.14
N GLY A 151 -15.80 -11.56 -0.85
CA GLY A 151 -16.67 -12.74 -0.94
C GLY A 151 -16.90 -13.25 -2.37
N ASP A 152 -17.94 -14.06 -2.55
CA ASP A 152 -18.20 -14.85 -3.77
C ASP A 152 -18.86 -14.08 -4.92
N LYS A 153 -18.69 -12.75 -4.97
CA LYS A 153 -19.22 -11.93 -6.06
C LYS A 153 -18.35 -12.07 -7.31
N ALA A 154 -19.00 -12.10 -8.48
CA ALA A 154 -18.30 -12.09 -9.76
C ALA A 154 -17.38 -10.85 -9.87
N THR A 155 -16.14 -11.08 -10.29
CA THR A 155 -15.12 -10.03 -10.45
C THR A 155 -15.48 -9.10 -11.61
N HIS A 156 -15.62 -7.80 -11.34
CA HIS A 156 -15.88 -6.78 -12.36
C HIS A 156 -14.66 -6.62 -13.29
N LYS A 157 -14.86 -6.42 -14.61
CA LYS A 157 -13.76 -6.41 -15.60
C LYS A 157 -12.66 -5.36 -15.33
N VAL A 158 -13.01 -4.31 -14.59
CA VAL A 158 -12.07 -3.31 -14.07
C VAL A 158 -10.81 -3.93 -13.42
N HIS A 159 -10.93 -5.07 -12.72
CA HIS A 159 -9.76 -5.76 -12.18
C HIS A 159 -8.76 -6.15 -13.26
N PHE A 160 -9.23 -6.83 -14.31
CA PHE A 160 -8.37 -7.27 -15.41
C PHE A 160 -7.77 -6.08 -16.15
N VAL A 161 -8.55 -5.01 -16.38
CA VAL A 161 -8.04 -3.75 -16.97
C VAL A 161 -6.89 -3.18 -16.16
N LEU A 162 -7.08 -2.98 -14.85
CA LEU A 162 -6.05 -2.42 -13.97
C LEU A 162 -4.81 -3.31 -13.89
N GLN A 163 -4.99 -4.63 -13.80
CA GLN A 163 -3.89 -5.59 -13.77
C GLN A 163 -3.09 -5.59 -15.09
N THR A 164 -3.75 -5.54 -16.25
CA THR A 164 -3.10 -5.40 -17.56
C THR A 164 -2.34 -4.09 -17.67
N LEU A 165 -2.94 -2.96 -17.26
CA LEU A 165 -2.29 -1.63 -17.23
C LEU A 165 -1.06 -1.61 -16.32
N SER A 166 -1.13 -2.26 -15.15
CA SER A 166 -0.01 -2.39 -14.23
C SER A 166 1.10 -3.26 -14.83
N HIS A 167 0.74 -4.39 -15.43
CA HIS A 167 1.70 -5.29 -16.08
C HIS A 167 2.43 -4.59 -17.24
N SER A 168 1.71 -3.91 -18.14
CA SER A 168 2.32 -3.18 -19.26
C SER A 168 3.24 -2.04 -18.81
N ARG A 169 3.00 -1.49 -17.61
CA ARG A 169 3.73 -0.34 -17.06
C ARG A 169 4.97 -0.74 -16.26
N TYR A 170 4.89 -1.81 -15.47
CA TYR A 170 5.94 -2.13 -14.49
C TYR A 170 6.69 -3.44 -14.74
N ARG A 171 6.17 -4.37 -15.56
CA ARG A 171 6.71 -5.74 -15.64
C ARG A 171 8.16 -5.79 -16.13
N GLU A 172 8.45 -5.03 -17.18
CA GLU A 172 9.74 -5.01 -17.90
C GLU A 172 10.68 -3.91 -17.38
N LEU A 173 10.36 -3.25 -16.27
CA LEU A 173 11.22 -2.23 -15.68
C LEU A 173 12.29 -2.88 -14.77
N GLU A 174 13.55 -2.65 -15.11
CA GLU A 174 14.69 -2.96 -14.23
C GLU A 174 14.58 -2.21 -12.88
N VAL A 175 14.79 -2.93 -11.77
CA VAL A 175 14.72 -2.39 -10.41
C VAL A 175 16.10 -2.33 -9.75
N LEU A 176 16.31 -1.34 -8.89
CA LEU A 176 17.59 -1.07 -8.23
C LEU A 176 17.75 -1.79 -6.88
N THR A 177 16.70 -2.45 -6.40
CA THR A 177 16.68 -3.19 -5.13
C THR A 177 15.69 -4.36 -5.19
N GLY A 178 16.02 -5.48 -4.52
CA GLY A 178 15.16 -6.66 -4.42
C GLY A 178 14.75 -7.36 -5.73
N GLU A 179 15.59 -7.33 -6.77
CA GLU A 179 15.29 -7.85 -8.12
C GLU A 179 14.74 -9.30 -8.12
N GLY A 180 15.45 -10.24 -7.49
CA GLY A 180 15.01 -11.65 -7.44
C GLY A 180 13.62 -11.79 -6.82
N GLN A 181 13.34 -11.00 -5.79
CA GLN A 181 12.05 -10.97 -5.11
C GLN A 181 10.98 -10.16 -5.88
N VAL A 182 11.34 -9.24 -6.77
CA VAL A 182 10.41 -8.64 -7.74
C VAL A 182 9.99 -9.71 -8.75
N GLY A 183 10.93 -10.56 -9.17
CA GLY A 183 10.66 -11.77 -9.93
C GLY A 183 9.71 -12.73 -9.21
N ASP A 184 9.88 -12.98 -7.90
CA ASP A 184 8.93 -13.77 -7.11
C ASP A 184 7.55 -13.14 -7.04
N ALA A 185 7.46 -11.82 -6.79
CA ALA A 185 6.19 -11.11 -6.72
C ALA A 185 5.41 -11.27 -8.03
N TRP A 186 6.06 -11.02 -9.18
CA TRP A 186 5.44 -11.22 -10.49
C TRP A 186 5.08 -12.68 -10.79
N ARG A 187 5.82 -13.66 -10.27
CA ARG A 187 5.46 -15.10 -10.41
C ARG A 187 4.20 -15.48 -9.65
N GLN A 188 3.87 -14.80 -8.55
CA GLN A 188 2.65 -15.04 -7.78
C GLN A 188 1.42 -14.32 -8.36
N LEU A 189 1.61 -13.24 -9.12
CA LEU A 189 0.52 -12.48 -9.72
C LEU A 189 0.07 -13.14 -11.03
N THR A 190 -1.24 -13.29 -11.21
CA THR A 190 -1.81 -13.70 -12.50
C THR A 190 -1.52 -12.63 -13.55
N ASN A 191 -1.09 -13.01 -14.75
CA ASN A 191 -0.97 -12.10 -15.89
C ASN A 191 -2.27 -12.12 -16.71
N PRO A 192 -3.18 -11.14 -16.57
CA PRO A 192 -4.30 -11.01 -17.48
C PRO A 192 -3.85 -10.36 -18.79
N SER A 193 -4.00 -11.11 -19.87
CA SER A 193 -4.07 -10.54 -21.21
C SER A 193 -5.56 -10.33 -21.53
N ILE A 194 -6.07 -9.14 -21.24
CA ILE A 194 -7.27 -8.63 -21.91
C ILE A 194 -6.85 -7.53 -22.87
N ASP A 195 -7.56 -7.41 -23.99
CA ASP A 195 -7.36 -6.31 -24.90
C ASP A 195 -8.02 -5.04 -24.34
N ILE A 196 -7.34 -3.91 -24.45
CA ILE A 196 -7.84 -2.59 -24.05
C ILE A 196 -7.97 -1.78 -25.33
N ASP A 197 -9.12 -1.94 -25.99
CA ASP A 197 -9.51 -1.31 -27.27
C ASP A 197 -9.77 0.22 -27.14
N ARG A 198 -8.89 0.93 -26.41
CA ARG A 198 -9.00 2.35 -26.05
C ARG A 198 -7.63 2.96 -25.84
N GLU A 199 -7.42 4.15 -26.40
CA GLU A 199 -6.29 4.99 -26.01
C GLU A 199 -6.43 5.44 -24.55
N PHE A 200 -5.34 5.33 -23.78
CA PHE A 200 -5.28 5.80 -22.40
C PHE A 200 -3.98 6.53 -22.11
N GLN A 201 -3.96 7.27 -21.01
CA GLN A 201 -2.78 7.93 -20.47
C GLN A 201 -2.74 7.70 -18.97
N PHE A 202 -1.57 7.42 -18.41
CA PHE A 202 -1.41 7.29 -16.97
C PHE A 202 -1.51 8.66 -16.30
N ASN A 203 -2.26 8.73 -15.19
CA ASN A 203 -2.08 9.79 -14.20
C ASN A 203 -1.08 9.29 -13.17
N GLU A 204 -0.06 10.08 -12.83
CA GLU A 204 1.08 9.59 -12.04
C GLU A 204 1.37 10.52 -10.86
N MET A 205 1.65 9.97 -9.68
CA MET A 205 2.07 10.77 -8.53
C MET A 205 3.56 11.14 -8.63
N ILE A 206 3.88 12.44 -8.71
CA ILE A 206 5.27 12.90 -8.58
C ILE A 206 5.73 12.65 -7.15
N SER A 207 6.50 11.59 -6.96
CA SER A 207 6.88 11.15 -5.62
C SER A 207 8.37 10.96 -5.42
N GLU A 208 9.19 10.69 -6.46
CA GLU A 208 10.65 10.70 -6.33
C GLU A 208 11.25 12.12 -6.33
N PRO A 209 12.45 12.31 -5.71
CA PRO A 209 13.19 11.35 -4.86
C PRO A 209 12.62 11.24 -3.43
N SER A 210 11.46 11.86 -3.16
CA SER A 210 10.90 11.94 -1.81
C SER A 210 10.35 10.61 -1.29
N LEU A 211 9.91 9.71 -2.17
CA LEU A 211 9.31 8.43 -1.80
C LEU A 211 10.39 7.43 -1.40
N SER A 212 11.37 7.14 -2.27
CA SER A 212 12.51 6.28 -1.93
C SER A 212 13.16 6.71 -0.61
N LYS A 213 13.41 8.01 -0.42
CA LYS A 213 13.90 8.58 0.85
C LYS A 213 12.96 8.32 2.04
N ARG A 214 11.65 8.45 1.88
CA ARG A 214 10.64 8.19 2.95
C ARG A 214 10.45 6.70 3.24
N VAL A 215 10.60 5.81 2.25
CA VAL A 215 10.61 4.36 2.45
C VAL A 215 11.89 3.95 3.18
N ARG A 216 13.06 4.41 2.70
CA ARG A 216 14.34 4.16 3.34
C ARG A 216 14.39 4.63 4.80
N THR A 217 13.95 5.86 5.08
CA THR A 217 13.85 6.39 6.46
C THR A 217 12.96 5.54 7.37
N ARG A 218 11.89 4.91 6.83
CA ARG A 218 11.04 3.97 7.60
C ARG A 218 11.76 2.65 7.85
N HIS A 219 12.44 2.12 6.83
CA HIS A 219 13.21 0.89 6.92
C HIS A 219 14.35 1.02 7.93
N ASP A 220 15.17 2.08 7.86
CA ASP A 220 16.28 2.33 8.80
C ASP A 220 15.77 2.36 10.25
N ARG A 221 14.68 3.10 10.52
CA ARG A 221 14.04 3.17 11.86
C ARG A 221 13.55 1.82 12.36
N LEU A 222 13.10 0.93 11.47
CA LEU A 222 12.65 -0.40 11.83
C LEU A 222 13.84 -1.36 12.03
N ILE A 223 14.88 -1.27 11.20
CA ILE A 223 16.14 -2.01 11.37
C ILE A 223 16.79 -1.67 12.71
N THR A 224 16.86 -0.39 13.10
CA THR A 224 17.35 0.02 14.43
C THR A 224 16.54 -0.62 15.55
N PHE A 225 15.21 -0.59 15.47
CA PHE A 225 14.31 -1.20 16.45
C PHE A 225 14.49 -2.72 16.57
N LEU A 226 14.53 -3.45 15.45
CA LEU A 226 14.75 -4.89 15.43
C LEU A 226 16.15 -5.25 15.95
N THR A 227 17.18 -4.43 15.69
CA THR A 227 18.53 -4.60 16.24
C THR A 227 18.53 -4.44 17.77
N SER A 228 17.93 -3.37 18.28
CA SER A 228 17.72 -3.15 19.72
C SER A 228 16.88 -4.23 20.42
N ALA A 229 16.05 -4.97 19.69
CA ALA A 229 15.31 -6.12 20.22
C ALA A 229 16.19 -7.38 20.34
N LEU A 230 17.18 -7.53 19.44
CA LEU A 230 18.14 -8.64 19.43
C LEU A 230 19.30 -8.47 20.43
N GLU A 231 19.52 -7.26 20.93
CA GLU A 231 20.56 -6.97 21.93
C GLU A 231 20.08 -7.28 23.35
N ASP A 232 20.84 -8.10 24.07
CA ASP A 232 20.56 -8.47 25.47
C ASP A 232 21.03 -7.37 26.44
N GLY A 233 20.35 -6.23 26.41
CA GLY A 233 20.63 -5.06 27.26
C GLY A 233 19.38 -4.51 27.97
N PRO A 234 19.48 -4.03 29.23
CA PRO A 234 18.33 -3.63 30.07
C PRO A 234 17.71 -2.25 29.74
N GLY A 235 18.02 -1.64 28.58
CA GLY A 235 17.69 -0.22 28.32
C GLY A 235 17.03 0.13 26.99
N LEU A 236 16.87 -0.80 26.05
CA LEU A 236 16.50 -0.46 24.67
C LEU A 236 15.03 -0.68 24.31
N GLN A 237 14.62 -0.02 23.22
CA GLN A 237 13.22 0.22 22.86
C GLN A 237 12.54 -1.04 22.28
N ARG A 238 12.07 -1.96 23.11
CA ARG A 238 11.49 -3.25 22.67
C ARG A 238 9.96 -3.25 22.45
N ARG A 239 9.26 -2.12 22.57
CA ARG A 239 7.78 -2.04 22.57
C ARG A 239 7.24 -1.20 21.40
N PHE A 240 6.03 -1.53 20.95
CA PHE A 240 5.37 -0.91 19.80
C PHE A 240 4.51 0.30 20.19
N SER A 241 4.59 1.37 19.40
CA SER A 241 3.63 2.48 19.53
C SER A 241 2.33 2.14 18.81
N LYS A 242 1.19 2.58 19.37
CA LYS A 242 -0.16 2.43 18.75
C LYS A 242 -0.32 3.16 17.41
N ARG A 243 0.73 3.83 16.92
CA ARG A 243 0.81 4.38 15.56
C ARG A 243 2.21 4.12 14.99
N TYR A 244 2.28 3.40 13.86
CA TYR A 244 3.51 3.13 13.09
C TYR A 244 4.48 4.31 12.92
N HIS A 245 3.97 5.54 12.85
CA HIS A 245 4.75 6.76 12.59
C HIS A 245 5.18 7.53 13.85
N LEU A 246 4.63 7.22 15.04
CA LEU A 246 5.00 7.90 16.29
C LEU A 246 6.27 7.33 16.95
N GLY A 247 6.87 6.31 16.33
CA GLY A 247 8.17 5.77 16.72
C GLY A 247 8.13 4.81 17.91
N TRP A 248 9.29 4.22 18.18
CA TRP A 248 9.55 3.30 19.28
C TRP A 248 10.18 4.11 20.43
N GLY A 249 10.02 3.71 21.69
CA GLY A 249 10.48 4.55 22.80
C GLY A 249 10.15 4.08 24.22
N PRO A 250 10.85 4.60 25.24
CA PRO A 250 10.61 4.28 26.66
C PRO A 250 9.30 4.88 27.20
N GLY A 251 8.69 5.84 26.50
CA GLY A 251 7.37 6.42 26.82
C GLY A 251 6.19 5.60 26.29
N ILE A 252 6.43 4.40 25.76
CA ILE A 252 5.37 3.49 25.31
C ILE A 252 4.76 2.78 26.51
N ASP A 253 3.43 2.63 26.45
CA ASP A 253 2.59 1.94 27.42
C ASP A 253 3.19 0.57 27.79
N LYS A 254 3.61 0.42 29.07
CA LYS A 254 4.24 -0.80 29.61
C LYS A 254 3.32 -2.02 29.64
N THR A 255 2.03 -1.83 29.34
CA THR A 255 1.11 -2.95 29.17
C THR A 255 1.30 -3.62 27.81
N ILE A 256 1.68 -2.89 26.74
CA ILE A 256 1.91 -3.47 25.40
C ILE A 256 3.10 -4.44 25.44
N PRO A 257 2.94 -5.72 25.06
CA PRO A 257 4.04 -6.69 25.04
C PRO A 257 5.23 -6.20 24.20
N SER A 258 6.43 -6.57 24.64
CA SER A 258 7.64 -6.38 23.86
C SER A 258 7.67 -7.33 22.65
N ILE A 259 8.40 -6.95 21.61
CA ILE A 259 8.52 -7.81 20.41
C ILE A 259 9.07 -9.20 20.75
N ASN A 260 9.98 -9.31 21.72
CA ASN A 260 10.57 -10.60 22.13
C ASN A 260 9.59 -11.52 22.87
N GLU A 261 8.47 -10.99 23.37
CA GLU A 261 7.37 -11.78 23.97
C GLU A 261 6.36 -12.25 22.91
N LEU A 262 6.37 -11.65 21.70
CA LEU A 262 5.43 -11.94 20.61
C LEU A 262 6.06 -12.69 19.42
N VAL A 263 7.35 -12.48 19.17
CA VAL A 263 8.06 -12.92 17.96
C VAL A 263 9.38 -13.57 18.36
N SER A 264 9.64 -14.77 17.84
CA SER A 264 10.89 -15.48 18.10
C SER A 264 12.11 -14.73 17.53
N ARG A 265 13.27 -14.88 18.18
CA ARG A 265 14.54 -14.25 17.77
C ARG A 265 14.89 -14.52 16.30
N SER A 266 14.62 -15.73 15.81
CA SER A 266 14.84 -16.10 14.41
C SER A 266 13.93 -15.34 13.44
N LYS A 267 12.66 -15.11 13.80
CA LYS A 267 11.72 -14.30 12.99
C LYS A 267 12.06 -12.82 13.01
N ILE A 268 12.58 -12.28 14.12
CA ILE A 268 13.11 -10.90 14.18
C ILE A 268 14.31 -10.74 13.23
N LEU A 269 15.24 -11.70 13.21
CA LEU A 269 16.39 -11.73 12.29
C LEU A 269 15.96 -11.85 10.82
N GLU A 270 15.02 -12.75 10.51
CA GLU A 270 14.47 -12.94 9.17
C GLU A 270 13.81 -11.67 8.64
N LEU A 271 12.98 -11.02 9.47
CA LEU A 271 12.31 -9.78 9.09
C LEU A 271 13.31 -8.63 8.89
N LYS A 272 14.31 -8.49 9.76
CA LYS A 272 15.39 -7.50 9.61
C LYS A 272 16.09 -7.67 8.26
N ARG A 273 16.46 -8.91 7.89
CA ARG A 273 17.07 -9.25 6.60
C ARG A 273 16.17 -8.86 5.43
N ILE A 274 14.86 -9.18 5.48
CA ILE A 274 13.90 -8.82 4.42
C ILE A 274 13.83 -7.30 4.21
N ILE A 275 13.87 -6.52 5.29
CA ILE A 275 13.86 -5.04 5.21
C ILE A 275 15.17 -4.51 4.62
N GLU A 276 16.31 -5.08 5.00
CA GLU A 276 17.64 -4.71 4.48
C GLU A 276 17.76 -5.02 2.97
N GLU A 277 17.36 -6.22 2.54
CA GLU A 277 17.40 -6.67 1.14
C GLU A 277 16.49 -5.86 0.19
N THR A 278 15.46 -5.20 0.74
CA THR A 278 14.47 -4.43 -0.05
C THR A 278 14.44 -2.94 0.27
N SER A 279 15.43 -2.46 1.03
CA SER A 279 15.60 -1.03 1.27
C SER A 279 16.02 -0.32 -0.01
N PRO A 280 15.47 0.87 -0.30
CA PRO A 280 15.95 1.71 -1.38
C PRO A 280 17.44 2.06 -1.18
N ARG A 281 18.19 1.99 -2.27
CA ARG A 281 19.54 2.56 -2.37
C ARG A 281 19.36 4.05 -2.69
N LEU A 282 20.02 4.92 -1.91
CA LEU A 282 20.02 6.38 -2.04
C LEU A 282 21.40 6.83 -2.53
#